data_AF-A0A7S0ST00-F1
#
_entry.id   AF-A0A7S0ST00-F1
#
_cell.length_a   1.000
_cell.length_b   1.000
_cell.length_c   1.000
_cell.angle_alpha   90.00
_cell.angle_beta   90.00
_cell.angle_gamma   90.00
#
_symmetry.space_group_name_H-M   'P 1'
#
loop_
_entity.id
_entity.type
_entity.pdbx_description
1 polymer ?
#
loop_
_entity_poly.entity_id
_entity_poly.type
_entity_poly.pdbx_seq_one_letter_code
_entity_poly.pdbx_strand_id
1 'polypeptide(L)'
;SKDSSDKLVKKAYHSLAIKYHPDKPGGNKQMFQQLQEAYQSIIQSRENNPIIQEDEEIDGEVRKDEKVDDDFDINDSKENRKVDSNVDDNIDTKSDSNLNIKIDSKLDSKIDSQQLDDNIDIQTDSKIDNEMVSSIEQFFSSQIDNELKSKLIELYSIVHNIQDDSNELSNYCHKNIKLIKKIDSKGDNK
;
A
#
# COMPACT_ATOMS: atom_id res chain seq x y z
N SER A 1 10.90 -47.36 11.62
CA SER A 1 10.23 -46.61 12.72
C SER A 1 10.65 -45.14 12.73
N LYS A 2 10.54 -44.43 11.60
CA LYS A 2 10.90 -42.99 11.45
C LYS A 2 9.63 -42.17 11.17
N ASP A 3 8.79 -42.71 10.29
CA ASP A 3 7.46 -42.17 9.95
C ASP A 3 6.53 -42.05 11.16
N SER A 4 6.63 -42.98 12.13
CA SER A 4 5.86 -42.90 13.38
C SER A 4 6.30 -41.72 14.25
N SER A 5 7.61 -41.38 14.27
CA SER A 5 8.14 -40.23 15.02
C SER A 5 7.77 -38.91 14.35
N ASP A 6 7.79 -38.83 13.02
CA ASP A 6 7.37 -37.63 12.28
C ASP A 6 5.88 -37.34 12.48
N LYS A 7 5.04 -38.39 12.45
CA LYS A 7 3.61 -38.26 12.75
C LYS A 7 3.37 -37.76 14.17
N LEU A 8 4.14 -38.24 15.15
CA LEU A 8 4.04 -37.77 16.53
C LEU A 8 4.49 -36.30 16.69
N VAL A 9 5.58 -35.89 16.04
CA VAL A 9 6.05 -34.50 16.06
C VAL A 9 5.04 -33.54 15.42
N LYS A 10 4.47 -33.90 14.26
CA LYS A 10 3.42 -33.11 13.60
C LYS A 10 2.16 -32.99 14.46
N LYS A 11 1.75 -34.09 15.09
CA LYS A 11 0.58 -34.11 15.98
C LYS A 11 0.79 -33.26 17.23
N ALA A 12 1.98 -33.30 17.83
CA ALA A 12 2.34 -32.49 18.99
C ALA A 12 2.45 -30.99 18.63
N TYR A 13 3.05 -30.66 17.48
CA TYR A 13 3.11 -29.29 16.99
C TYR A 13 1.71 -28.72 16.76
N HIS A 14 0.84 -29.47 16.06
CA HIS A 14 -0.52 -29.04 15.77
C HIS A 14 -1.35 -28.76 17.04
N SER A 15 -1.27 -29.64 18.04
CA SER A 15 -2.00 -29.46 19.30
C SER A 15 -1.54 -28.23 20.09
N LEU A 16 -0.23 -27.94 20.12
CA LEU A 16 0.33 -26.77 20.78
C LEU A 16 0.10 -25.48 19.97
N ALA A 17 0.14 -25.54 18.65
CA ALA A 17 -0.11 -24.41 17.76
C ALA A 17 -1.55 -23.90 17.93
N ILE A 18 -2.52 -24.82 17.98
CA ILE A 18 -3.92 -24.53 18.28
C ILE A 18 -4.06 -23.85 19.64
N LYS A 19 -3.27 -24.27 20.65
CA LYS A 19 -3.33 -23.72 22.01
C LYS A 19 -2.75 -22.32 22.13
N TYR A 20 -1.66 -22.03 21.43
CA TYR A 20 -0.93 -20.76 21.55
C TYR A 20 -1.22 -19.74 20.44
N HIS A 21 -2.06 -20.09 19.47
CA HIS A 21 -2.39 -19.22 18.33
C HIS A 21 -2.88 -17.83 18.79
N PRO A 22 -2.39 -16.73 18.20
CA PRO A 22 -2.72 -15.36 18.63
C PRO A 22 -4.21 -15.02 18.54
N ASP A 23 -4.95 -15.68 17.63
CA ASP A 23 -6.39 -15.45 17.43
C ASP A 23 -7.28 -16.21 18.43
N LYS A 24 -6.70 -17.03 19.32
CA LYS A 24 -7.47 -17.75 20.35
C LYS A 24 -7.46 -17.03 21.69
N PRO A 25 -8.56 -17.12 22.47
CA PRO A 25 -8.61 -16.54 23.80
C PRO A 25 -7.56 -17.23 24.70
N GLY A 26 -6.59 -16.47 25.20
CA GLY A 26 -5.44 -16.99 25.96
C GLY A 26 -4.24 -17.40 25.10
N GLY A 27 -4.25 -17.07 23.81
CA GLY A 27 -3.12 -17.24 22.90
C GLY A 27 -1.89 -16.42 23.32
N ASN A 28 -0.70 -16.92 23.00
CA ASN A 28 0.55 -16.25 23.31
C ASN A 28 1.45 -16.23 22.07
N LYS A 29 1.56 -15.06 21.45
CA LYS A 29 2.34 -14.84 20.23
C LYS A 29 3.81 -15.24 20.38
N GLN A 30 4.43 -14.97 21.53
CA GLN A 30 5.84 -15.32 21.77
C GLN A 30 6.04 -16.83 21.84
N MET A 31 5.16 -17.53 22.56
CA MET A 31 5.19 -19.00 22.64
C MET A 31 4.89 -19.66 21.30
N PHE A 32 3.98 -19.08 20.51
CA PHE A 32 3.67 -19.56 19.17
C PHE A 32 4.85 -19.39 18.21
N GLN A 33 5.58 -18.27 18.28
CA GLN A 33 6.79 -18.05 17.49
C GLN A 33 7.90 -19.04 17.86
N GLN A 34 8.16 -19.23 19.16
CA GLN A 34 9.15 -20.20 19.64
C GLN A 34 8.81 -21.64 19.23
N LEU A 35 7.52 -22.00 19.29
CA LEU A 35 7.02 -23.30 18.86
C LEU A 35 7.26 -23.52 17.35
N GLN A 36 7.00 -22.50 16.53
CA GLN A 36 7.22 -22.56 15.10
C GLN A 36 8.71 -22.70 14.76
N GLU A 37 9.58 -21.94 15.41
CA GLU A 37 11.03 -22.03 15.24
C GLU A 37 11.59 -23.41 15.59
N ALA A 38 11.14 -23.99 16.71
CA ALA A 38 11.53 -25.33 17.13
C ALA A 38 11.09 -26.40 16.12
N TYR A 39 9.86 -26.32 15.62
CA TYR A 39 9.33 -27.27 14.64
C TYR A 39 10.09 -27.22 13.30
N GLN A 40 10.36 -26.01 12.79
CA GLN A 40 11.15 -25.81 11.58
C GLN A 40 12.58 -26.36 11.74
N SER A 41 13.20 -26.14 12.91
CA SER A 41 14.54 -26.65 13.23
C SER A 41 14.58 -28.19 13.23
N ILE A 42 13.55 -28.85 13.75
CA ILE A 42 13.44 -30.32 13.75
C ILE A 42 13.28 -30.87 12.34
N ILE A 43 12.46 -30.24 11.49
CA ILE A 43 12.29 -30.65 10.10
C ILE A 43 13.59 -30.47 9.33
N GLN A 44 14.22 -29.29 9.40
CA GLN A 44 15.48 -29.00 8.72
C GLN A 44 16.62 -29.91 9.17
N SER A 45 16.68 -30.25 10.47
CA SER A 45 17.68 -31.20 11.00
C SER A 45 17.42 -32.63 10.51
N ARG A 46 16.17 -32.99 10.21
CA ARG A 46 15.79 -34.31 9.67
C ARG A 46 15.98 -34.39 8.15
N GLU A 47 15.88 -33.27 7.43
CA GLU A 47 16.13 -33.17 5.98
C GLU A 47 17.62 -33.21 5.64
N ASN A 48 18.50 -32.65 6.49
CA ASN A 48 19.93 -32.52 6.21
C ASN A 48 20.82 -33.70 6.65
N ASN A 49 20.27 -34.82 7.15
CA ASN A 49 21.08 -35.92 7.66
C ASN A 49 20.61 -37.33 7.20
N PRO A 50 21.28 -37.95 6.20
CA PRO A 50 21.04 -39.35 5.85
C PRO A 50 21.87 -40.28 6.76
N ILE A 51 21.28 -40.60 7.92
CA ILE A 51 21.56 -41.75 8.84
C ILE A 51 22.98 -41.84 9.44
N ILE A 52 23.08 -41.72 10.78
CA ILE A 52 23.64 -42.78 11.64
C ILE A 52 22.75 -42.92 12.87
N GLN A 53 22.31 -44.16 13.11
CA GLN A 53 21.73 -44.66 14.36
C GLN A 53 22.83 -44.62 15.42
N GLU A 54 22.64 -43.89 16.51
CA GLU A 54 23.30 -44.23 17.77
C GLU A 54 22.23 -44.84 18.66
N ASP A 55 22.32 -46.16 18.79
CA ASP A 55 21.61 -46.96 19.77
C ASP A 55 22.07 -46.50 21.17
N GLU A 56 21.28 -45.66 21.83
CA GLU A 56 21.32 -45.62 23.30
C GLU A 56 20.57 -46.84 23.82
N GLU A 57 21.34 -47.91 23.99
CA GLU A 57 21.03 -49.07 24.80
C GLU A 57 20.77 -48.60 26.25
N ILE A 58 19.51 -48.33 26.58
CA ILE A 58 19.07 -48.22 27.97
C ILE A 58 18.58 -49.61 28.39
N ASP A 59 19.50 -50.32 29.03
CA ASP A 59 19.26 -51.49 29.87
C ASP A 59 18.17 -51.17 30.91
N GLY A 60 17.10 -51.95 30.86
CA GLY A 60 15.83 -51.66 31.54
C GLY A 60 14.99 -52.91 31.69
N GLU A 61 15.58 -53.91 32.34
CA GLU A 61 14.99 -55.15 32.81
C GLU A 61 13.61 -54.95 33.49
N VAL A 62 12.50 -55.26 32.80
CA VAL A 62 11.22 -55.62 33.45
C VAL A 62 10.48 -56.71 32.67
N ARG A 63 10.71 -57.94 33.12
CA ARG A 63 9.79 -59.06 33.36
C ARG A 63 8.70 -59.41 32.31
N LYS A 64 8.82 -60.68 31.88
CA LYS A 64 7.80 -61.53 31.28
C LYS A 64 6.52 -61.58 32.13
N ASP A 65 5.37 -61.61 31.47
CA ASP A 65 4.39 -62.72 31.50
C ASP A 65 3.02 -62.17 31.07
N GLU A 66 2.49 -62.65 29.95
CA GLU A 66 1.17 -63.32 29.90
C GLU A 66 0.82 -63.70 28.46
N LYS A 67 0.50 -64.98 28.30
CA LYS A 67 -0.15 -65.54 27.12
C LYS A 67 -1.60 -65.07 27.09
N VAL A 68 -2.08 -64.61 25.93
CA VAL A 68 -3.50 -64.69 25.60
C VAL A 68 -3.61 -65.15 24.15
N ASP A 69 -4.15 -66.35 23.98
CA ASP A 69 -4.59 -66.91 22.72
C ASP A 69 -5.87 -66.18 22.31
N ASP A 70 -5.90 -65.55 21.12
CA ASP A 70 -7.16 -65.10 20.49
C ASP A 70 -7.03 -65.25 18.95
N ASP A 71 -7.34 -66.45 18.47
CA ASP A 71 -7.80 -66.69 17.10
C ASP A 71 -9.20 -66.07 16.95
N PHE A 72 -9.35 -64.91 16.28
CA PHE A 72 -10.50 -64.66 15.39
C PHE A 72 -10.44 -63.35 14.57
N ASP A 73 -10.75 -63.50 13.28
CA ASP A 73 -11.23 -62.53 12.27
C ASP A 73 -10.30 -61.43 11.69
N ILE A 74 -9.52 -61.81 10.67
CA ILE A 74 -8.65 -60.93 9.87
C ILE A 74 -9.31 -60.43 8.56
N ASN A 75 -10.60 -60.72 8.31
CA ASN A 75 -11.20 -60.40 7.00
C ASN A 75 -12.04 -59.11 6.94
N ASP A 76 -12.47 -58.52 8.07
CA ASP A 76 -13.27 -57.28 8.05
C ASP A 76 -12.40 -56.00 8.00
N SER A 77 -11.11 -56.10 8.34
CA SER A 77 -10.19 -54.95 8.42
C SER A 77 -9.47 -54.58 7.11
N LYS A 78 -9.61 -55.39 6.04
CA LYS A 78 -8.93 -55.12 4.76
C LYS A 78 -9.79 -54.31 3.79
N GLU A 79 -11.11 -54.48 3.81
CA GLU A 79 -12.01 -53.65 3.01
C GLU A 79 -12.14 -52.24 3.60
N ASN A 80 -12.26 -52.13 4.92
CA ASN A 80 -12.43 -50.82 5.58
C ASN A 80 -11.18 -49.91 5.45
N ARG A 81 -9.96 -50.46 5.52
CA ARG A 81 -8.73 -49.66 5.33
C ARG A 81 -8.48 -49.21 3.90
N LYS A 82 -8.97 -49.93 2.89
CA LYS A 82 -8.87 -49.51 1.49
C LYS A 82 -9.93 -48.50 1.12
N VAL A 83 -11.10 -48.56 1.75
CA VAL A 83 -12.15 -47.57 1.54
C VAL A 83 -11.73 -46.25 2.20
N ASP A 84 -11.26 -46.25 3.45
CA ASP A 84 -10.84 -45.01 4.12
C ASP A 84 -9.64 -44.34 3.44
N SER A 85 -8.58 -45.07 3.07
CA SER A 85 -7.41 -44.43 2.43
C SER A 85 -7.72 -43.87 1.04
N ASN A 86 -8.56 -44.57 0.25
CA ASN A 86 -8.96 -44.07 -1.07
C ASN A 86 -10.02 -42.97 -1.00
N VAL A 87 -10.80 -42.90 0.07
CA VAL A 87 -11.78 -41.83 0.28
C VAL A 87 -11.06 -40.57 0.78
N ASP A 88 -10.12 -40.68 1.73
CA ASP A 88 -9.33 -39.52 2.20
C ASP A 88 -8.46 -38.95 1.07
N ASP A 89 -7.66 -39.78 0.39
CA ASP A 89 -6.74 -39.29 -0.67
C ASP A 89 -7.50 -38.66 -1.85
N ASN A 90 -8.71 -39.13 -2.17
CA ASN A 90 -9.50 -38.66 -3.30
C ASN A 90 -10.39 -37.47 -2.91
N ILE A 91 -10.76 -37.33 -1.64
CA ILE A 91 -11.42 -36.13 -1.10
C ILE A 91 -10.40 -35.00 -0.97
N ASP A 92 -9.22 -35.22 -0.39
CA ASP A 92 -8.18 -34.17 -0.28
C ASP A 92 -7.77 -33.67 -1.67
N THR A 93 -7.41 -34.58 -2.58
CA THR A 93 -6.93 -34.16 -3.91
C THR A 93 -7.99 -33.48 -4.78
N LYS A 94 -9.27 -33.87 -4.72
CA LYS A 94 -10.35 -33.19 -5.46
C LYS A 94 -10.86 -31.93 -4.78
N SER A 95 -10.87 -31.88 -3.46
CA SER A 95 -11.32 -30.71 -2.72
C SER A 95 -10.28 -29.60 -2.86
N ASP A 96 -8.99 -29.92 -2.70
CA ASP A 96 -7.90 -28.95 -2.86
C ASP A 96 -7.81 -28.43 -4.29
N SER A 97 -7.82 -29.31 -5.30
CA SER A 97 -7.71 -28.85 -6.69
C SER A 97 -8.92 -28.05 -7.16
N ASN A 98 -10.15 -28.44 -6.79
CA ASN A 98 -11.34 -27.70 -7.21
C ASN A 98 -11.55 -26.42 -6.41
N LEU A 99 -11.25 -26.39 -5.11
CA LEU A 99 -11.35 -25.16 -4.33
C LEU A 99 -10.29 -24.17 -4.76
N ASN A 100 -9.04 -24.60 -4.96
CA ASN A 100 -7.96 -23.69 -5.36
C ASN A 100 -8.27 -23.07 -6.74
N ILE A 101 -8.66 -23.87 -7.74
CA ILE A 101 -8.98 -23.35 -9.08
C ILE A 101 -10.20 -22.41 -9.06
N LYS A 102 -11.24 -22.69 -8.26
CA LYS A 102 -12.43 -21.82 -8.18
C LYS A 102 -12.20 -20.55 -7.38
N ILE A 103 -11.34 -20.61 -6.37
CA ILE A 103 -11.01 -19.45 -5.54
C ILE A 103 -10.07 -18.54 -6.33
N ASP A 104 -9.01 -19.08 -6.93
CA ASP A 104 -8.04 -18.32 -7.75
C ASP A 104 -8.75 -17.63 -8.92
N SER A 105 -9.54 -18.36 -9.72
CA SER A 105 -10.24 -17.74 -10.86
C SER A 105 -11.29 -16.69 -10.47
N LYS A 106 -11.90 -16.79 -9.27
CA LYS A 106 -12.84 -15.78 -8.78
C LYS A 106 -12.17 -14.60 -8.08
N LEU A 107 -11.01 -14.80 -7.48
CA LEU A 107 -10.22 -13.73 -6.87
C LEU A 107 -9.51 -12.92 -7.95
N ASP A 108 -8.86 -13.59 -8.90
CA ASP A 108 -8.17 -12.94 -10.02
C ASP A 108 -9.16 -12.10 -10.84
N SER A 109 -10.32 -12.64 -11.23
CA SER A 109 -11.31 -11.87 -11.99
C SER A 109 -11.96 -10.72 -11.22
N LYS A 110 -11.94 -10.73 -9.88
CA LYS A 110 -12.45 -9.65 -9.03
C LYS A 110 -11.41 -8.58 -8.70
N ILE A 111 -10.14 -8.98 -8.66
CA ILE A 111 -9.01 -8.06 -8.48
C ILE A 111 -8.70 -7.37 -9.82
N ASP A 112 -8.82 -8.10 -10.94
CA ASP A 112 -8.62 -7.58 -12.30
C ASP A 112 -9.86 -6.89 -12.87
N SER A 113 -11.00 -6.88 -12.17
CA SER A 113 -12.14 -6.07 -12.64
C SER A 113 -11.85 -4.60 -12.32
N GLN A 114 -11.22 -3.92 -13.28
CA GLN A 114 -11.52 -2.64 -13.93
C GLN A 114 -12.27 -1.53 -13.13
N GLN A 115 -13.13 -1.87 -12.17
CA GLN A 115 -13.92 -0.94 -11.35
C GLN A 115 -13.10 -0.15 -10.33
N LEU A 116 -11.94 -0.65 -9.89
CA LEU A 116 -11.07 0.08 -8.96
C LEU A 116 -10.21 1.08 -9.73
N ASP A 117 -9.58 0.63 -10.83
CA ASP A 117 -8.72 1.48 -11.65
C ASP A 117 -9.51 2.61 -12.31
N ASP A 118 -10.64 2.31 -12.96
CA ASP A 118 -11.43 3.34 -13.64
C ASP A 118 -12.02 4.38 -12.66
N ASN A 119 -12.39 3.98 -11.43
CA ASN A 119 -12.89 4.94 -10.44
C ASN A 119 -11.79 5.80 -9.82
N ILE A 120 -10.60 5.21 -9.60
CA ILE A 120 -9.46 5.97 -9.11
C ILE A 120 -9.08 6.99 -10.17
N ASP A 121 -8.89 6.58 -11.43
CA ASP A 121 -8.49 7.47 -12.53
C ASP A 121 -9.49 8.62 -12.72
N ILE A 122 -10.79 8.31 -12.82
CA ILE A 122 -11.84 9.34 -13.03
C ILE A 122 -11.93 10.29 -11.84
N GLN A 123 -11.77 9.81 -10.60
CA GLN A 123 -11.81 10.69 -9.42
C GLN A 123 -10.53 11.49 -9.24
N THR A 124 -9.36 10.94 -9.56
CA THR A 124 -8.10 11.69 -9.48
C THR A 124 -8.02 12.74 -10.56
N ASP A 125 -8.34 12.40 -11.81
CA ASP A 125 -8.26 13.34 -12.94
C ASP A 125 -9.24 14.50 -12.77
N SER A 126 -10.51 14.20 -12.47
CA SER A 126 -11.52 15.25 -12.33
C SER A 126 -11.31 16.16 -11.10
N LYS A 127 -10.71 15.66 -10.01
CA LYS A 127 -10.40 16.50 -8.83
C LYS A 127 -9.16 17.35 -9.07
N ILE A 128 -8.09 16.75 -9.62
CA ILE A 128 -6.85 17.46 -9.92
C ILE A 128 -7.12 18.54 -10.95
N ASP A 129 -7.83 18.24 -12.04
CA ASP A 129 -8.14 19.22 -13.08
C ASP A 129 -8.96 20.38 -12.52
N ASN A 130 -10.02 20.11 -11.78
CA ASN A 130 -10.89 21.18 -11.26
C ASN A 130 -10.21 22.03 -10.18
N GLU A 131 -9.48 21.44 -9.24
CA GLU A 131 -8.77 22.20 -8.21
C GLU A 131 -7.60 23.00 -8.78
N MET A 132 -6.84 22.40 -9.70
CA MET A 132 -5.67 23.05 -10.28
C MET A 132 -6.09 24.17 -11.23
N VAL A 133 -7.09 23.94 -12.09
CA VAL A 133 -7.63 24.98 -12.99
C VAL A 133 -8.24 26.12 -12.17
N SER A 134 -9.08 25.82 -11.17
CA SER A 134 -9.68 26.88 -10.35
C SER A 134 -8.64 27.70 -9.58
N SER A 135 -7.58 27.06 -9.08
CA SER A 135 -6.50 27.75 -8.36
C SER A 135 -5.69 28.64 -9.29
N ILE A 136 -5.39 28.16 -10.49
CA ILE A 136 -4.69 28.90 -11.53
C ILE A 136 -5.54 30.09 -11.98
N GLU A 137 -6.81 29.89 -12.32
CA GLU A 137 -7.72 30.97 -12.73
C GLU A 137 -7.86 32.04 -11.66
N GLN A 138 -7.98 31.65 -10.38
CA GLN A 138 -8.08 32.59 -9.28
C GLN A 138 -6.77 33.39 -9.11
N PHE A 139 -5.61 32.75 -9.24
CA PHE A 139 -4.32 33.42 -9.18
C PHE A 139 -4.18 34.47 -10.30
N PHE A 140 -4.43 34.08 -11.55
CA PHE A 140 -4.33 34.97 -12.69
C PHE A 140 -5.34 36.12 -12.63
N SER A 141 -6.60 35.82 -12.32
CA SER A 141 -7.68 36.82 -12.30
C SER A 141 -7.55 37.83 -11.14
N SER A 142 -6.92 37.44 -10.03
CA SER A 142 -6.83 38.30 -8.85
C SER A 142 -5.47 38.95 -8.67
N GLN A 143 -4.35 38.23 -8.82
CA GLN A 143 -3.04 38.85 -8.59
C GLN A 143 -2.61 39.70 -9.77
N ILE A 144 -2.54 39.12 -10.97
CA ILE A 144 -2.02 39.82 -12.15
C ILE A 144 -2.92 40.98 -12.51
N ASP A 145 -4.23 40.75 -12.52
CA ASP A 145 -5.21 41.75 -12.93
C ASP A 145 -5.24 42.96 -11.98
N ASN A 146 -5.15 42.74 -10.67
CA ASN A 146 -5.10 43.83 -9.69
C ASN A 146 -3.76 44.56 -9.70
N GLU A 147 -2.65 43.85 -9.86
CA GLU A 147 -1.32 44.46 -9.92
C GLU A 147 -1.16 45.33 -11.17
N LEU A 148 -1.60 44.84 -12.34
CA LEU A 148 -1.59 45.61 -13.59
C LEU A 148 -2.53 46.81 -13.52
N LYS A 149 -3.75 46.65 -12.97
CA LYS A 149 -4.69 47.77 -12.77
C LYS A 149 -4.09 48.85 -11.87
N SER A 150 -3.46 48.46 -10.76
CA SER A 150 -2.82 49.40 -9.83
C SER A 150 -1.70 50.19 -10.50
N LYS A 151 -0.78 49.50 -11.20
CA LYS A 151 0.31 50.14 -11.95
C LYS A 151 -0.19 51.04 -13.07
N LEU A 152 -1.28 50.66 -13.74
CA LEU A 152 -1.88 51.48 -14.79
C LEU A 152 -2.45 52.79 -14.23
N ILE A 153 -3.13 52.74 -13.08
CA ILE A 153 -3.64 53.93 -12.38
C ILE A 153 -2.51 54.86 -11.95
N GLU A 154 -1.43 54.29 -11.42
CA GLU A 154 -0.23 55.04 -11.03
C GLU A 154 0.39 55.75 -12.23
N LEU A 155 0.61 55.04 -13.35
CA LEU A 155 1.15 55.63 -14.57
C LEU A 155 0.25 56.73 -15.13
N TYR A 156 -1.07 56.52 -15.13
CA TYR A 156 -2.01 57.53 -15.59
C TYR A 156 -1.92 58.81 -14.75
N SER A 157 -1.75 58.68 -13.43
CA SER A 157 -1.57 59.81 -12.52
C SER A 157 -0.27 60.57 -12.80
N ILE A 158 0.83 59.83 -13.04
CA ILE A 158 2.13 60.43 -13.39
C ILE A 158 2.04 61.21 -14.71
N VAL A 159 1.45 60.60 -15.74
CA VAL A 159 1.30 61.24 -17.06
C VAL A 159 0.46 62.51 -16.95
N HIS A 160 -0.61 62.48 -16.16
CA HIS A 160 -1.46 63.66 -15.96
C HIS A 160 -0.69 64.81 -15.30
N ASN A 161 0.09 64.52 -14.25
CA ASN A 161 0.91 65.54 -13.58
C ASN A 161 1.97 66.15 -14.52
N ILE A 162 2.64 65.33 -15.34
CA ILE A 162 3.63 65.83 -16.32
C ILE A 162 2.95 66.74 -17.36
N GLN A 163 1.73 66.39 -17.77
CA GLN A 163 0.96 67.20 -18.72
C GLN A 163 0.63 68.58 -18.13
N ASP A 164 0.26 68.63 -16.85
CA ASP A 164 -0.04 69.88 -16.16
C ASP A 164 1.22 70.75 -15.99
N ASP A 165 2.34 70.17 -15.58
CA ASP A 165 3.63 70.86 -15.49
C ASP A 165 4.07 71.42 -16.86
N SER A 166 3.89 70.63 -17.92
CA SER A 166 4.19 71.04 -19.30
C SER A 166 3.34 72.23 -19.75
N ASN A 167 2.04 72.21 -19.41
CA ASN A 167 1.11 73.29 -19.71
C ASN A 167 1.49 74.58 -18.96
N GLU A 168 1.88 74.47 -17.69
CA GLU A 168 2.31 75.61 -16.89
C GLU A 168 3.59 76.25 -17.45
N LEU A 169 4.58 75.42 -17.81
CA LEU A 169 5.82 75.89 -18.44
C LEU A 169 5.57 76.55 -19.80
N SER A 170 4.71 75.96 -20.63
CA SER A 170 4.29 76.52 -21.92
C SER A 170 3.66 77.90 -21.76
N ASN A 171 2.76 78.05 -20.77
CA ASN A 171 2.13 79.32 -20.44
C ASN A 171 3.14 80.38 -19.96
N TYR A 172 4.11 79.98 -19.14
CA TYR A 172 5.19 80.84 -18.68
C TYR A 172 6.05 81.35 -19.85
N CYS A 173 6.48 80.44 -20.73
CA CYS A 173 7.22 80.79 -21.95
C CYS A 173 6.43 81.75 -22.84
N HIS A 174 5.15 81.50 -23.07
CA HIS A 174 4.29 82.37 -23.87
C HIS A 174 4.20 83.80 -23.29
N LYS A 175 4.03 83.92 -21.97
CA LYS A 175 4.01 85.22 -21.27
C LYS A 175 5.33 85.98 -21.45
N ASN A 176 6.47 85.32 -21.29
CA ASN A 176 7.78 85.94 -21.44
C ASN A 176 8.08 86.35 -22.89
N ILE A 177 7.77 85.50 -23.87
CA ILE A 177 7.91 85.87 -25.29
C ILE A 177 7.08 87.12 -25.61
N LYS A 178 5.86 87.21 -25.08
CA LYS A 178 4.99 88.40 -25.26
C LYS A 178 5.58 89.65 -24.61
N LEU A 179 6.26 89.52 -23.47
CA LEU A 179 6.96 90.62 -22.81
C LEU A 179 8.17 91.09 -23.64
N ILE A 180 8.99 90.16 -24.13
CA ILE A 180 10.16 90.46 -24.98
C ILE A 180 9.73 91.23 -26.23
N LYS A 181 8.72 90.72 -26.96
CA LYS A 181 8.18 91.40 -28.15
C LYS A 181 7.68 92.83 -27.87
N LYS A 182 7.12 93.07 -26.68
CA LYS A 182 6.71 94.43 -26.25
C LYS A 182 7.91 95.35 -25.99
N ILE A 183 9.01 94.81 -25.45
CA ILE A 183 10.23 95.58 -25.20
C ILE A 183 10.86 95.97 -26.55
N ASP A 184 11.02 95.02 -27.47
CA ASP A 184 11.60 95.26 -28.80
C ASP A 184 10.82 96.35 -29.55
N SER A 185 9.49 96.26 -29.59
CA SER A 185 8.63 97.26 -30.25
C SER A 185 8.70 98.67 -29.66
N LYS A 186 9.18 98.83 -28.42
CA LYS A 186 9.36 100.13 -27.77
C LYS A 186 10.76 100.71 -27.98
N GLY A 187 11.75 99.87 -28.28
CA GLY A 187 13.13 100.27 -28.55
C GLY A 187 13.28 101.04 -29.86
N ASP A 188 12.50 100.70 -30.88
CA ASP A 188 12.57 101.31 -32.22
C ASP A 188 11.95 102.72 -32.32
N ASN A 189 11.33 103.23 -31.25
CA ASN A 189 10.68 104.56 -31.21
C ASN A 189 11.50 105.64 -30.48
N LYS A 190 12.80 105.42 -30.26
CA LYS A 190 13.74 106.38 -29.64
C LYS A 190 14.94 106.62 -30.56
#